data_AF-A0A7C4BMN4-F1
#
_entry.id   AF-A0A7C4BMN4-F1
#
_cell.length_a   1.000
_cell.length_b   1.000
_cell.length_c   1.000
_cell.angle_alpha   90.00
_cell.angle_beta   90.00
_cell.angle_gamma   90.00
#
_symmetry.space_group_name_H-M   'P 1'
#
loop_
_entity.id
_entity.type
_entity.pdbx_description
1 polymer ?
#
loop_
_entity_poly.entity_id
_entity_poly.type
_entity_poly.pdbx_seq_one_letter_code
_entity_poly.pdbx_strand_id
1 'polypeptide(L)' 'MSYRDTASFGKRQEYSVVAELLKRGFDVYMTLVYDQGIDCIIRLDNMRYLDVQIKARSKDDQQ' A
#
# COMPACT_ATOMS: atom_id res chain seq x y z
N MET A 1 -10.70 21.41 12.22
CA MET A 1 -9.90 20.15 12.30
C MET A 1 -10.40 19.20 11.23
N SER A 2 -9.89 19.27 9.99
CA SER A 2 -10.43 18.48 8.85
C SER A 2 -9.37 17.76 8.00
N TYR A 3 -8.07 18.02 8.22
CA TYR A 3 -7.00 17.41 7.41
C TYR A 3 -6.44 16.10 7.99
N ARG A 4 -6.73 15.79 9.26
CA ARG A 4 -6.16 14.59 9.92
C ARG A 4 -6.81 13.27 9.47
N ASP A 5 -7.98 13.30 8.85
CA ASP A 5 -8.72 12.09 8.47
C ASP A 5 -8.35 11.54 7.08
N THR A 6 -7.91 12.38 6.14
CA THR A 6 -7.58 11.93 4.78
C THR A 6 -6.19 11.29 4.68
N ALA A 7 -5.18 11.87 5.33
CA ALA A 7 -3.83 11.27 5.38
C ALA A 7 -3.83 9.88 6.05
N SER A 8 -4.77 9.63 6.97
CA SER A 8 -4.96 8.32 7.60
C SER A 8 -5.78 7.35 6.75
N PHE A 9 -6.61 7.82 5.82
CA PHE A 9 -7.44 6.94 4.98
C PHE A 9 -6.56 6.13 4.01
N GLY A 10 -5.73 6.79 3.21
CA GLY A 10 -4.82 6.13 2.27
C GLY A 10 -3.93 5.09 2.97
N LYS A 11 -3.29 5.50 4.07
CA LYS A 11 -2.43 4.60 4.86
C LYS A 11 -3.17 3.39 5.43
N ARG A 12 -4.42 3.56 5.89
CA ARG A 12 -5.24 2.42 6.35
C ARG A 12 -5.56 1.45 5.21
N GLN A 13 -5.83 1.95 4.01
CA GLN A 13 -6.07 1.10 2.84
C GLN A 13 -4.79 0.38 2.41
N GLU A 14 -3.62 1.04 2.46
CA GLU A 14 -2.32 0.40 2.24
C GLU A 14 -2.11 -0.79 3.19
N TYR A 15 -2.31 -0.59 4.51
CA TYR A 15 -2.18 -1.68 5.48
C TYR A 15 -3.21 -2.79 5.27
N SER A 16 -4.43 -2.47 4.85
CA SER A 16 -5.45 -3.49 4.54
C SER A 16 -5.04 -4.38 3.37
N VAL A 17 -4.46 -3.79 2.32
CA VAL A 17 -3.95 -4.55 1.16
C VAL A 17 -2.74 -5.38 1.56
N VAL A 18 -1.79 -4.82 2.31
CA VAL A 18 -0.62 -5.57 2.83
C VAL A 18 -1.06 -6.77 3.68
N ALA A 19 -2.03 -6.58 4.57
CA ALA A 19 -2.56 -7.68 5.38
C ALA A 19 -3.18 -8.79 4.52
N GLU A 20 -3.90 -8.44 3.45
CA GLU A 20 -4.48 -9.43 2.53
C GLU A 20 -3.41 -10.16 1.71
N LEU A 21 -2.35 -9.47 1.27
CA LEU A 21 -1.21 -10.10 0.59
C LEU A 21 -0.51 -11.12 1.50
N LEU A 22 -0.24 -10.74 2.76
CA LEU A 22 0.35 -11.64 3.75
C LEU A 22 -0.55 -12.86 4.03
N LYS A 23 -1.87 -12.67 4.16
CA LYS A 23 -2.83 -13.80 4.32
C LYS A 23 -2.81 -14.78 3.15
N ARG A 24 -2.52 -14.31 1.94
CA ARG A 24 -2.39 -15.13 0.73
C ARG A 24 -1.01 -15.78 0.59
N GLY A 25 -0.10 -15.56 1.54
CA GLY A 25 1.23 -16.15 1.57
C GLY A 25 2.28 -15.44 0.72
N PHE A 26 2.01 -14.20 0.28
CA PHE A 26 3.02 -13.40 -0.39
C PHE A 26 4.09 -12.93 0.59
N ASP A 27 5.34 -12.91 0.13
CA ASP A 27 6.45 -12.30 0.84
C ASP A 27 6.52 -10.81 0.48
N VAL A 28 6.20 -9.96 1.45
CA VAL A 28 5.97 -8.52 1.26
C VAL A 28 6.99 -7.71 2.05
N TYR A 29 7.66 -6.79 1.37
CA TYR A 29 8.64 -5.86 1.92
C TYR A 29 8.04 -4.45 1.92
N MET A 30 7.95 -3.83 3.10
CA MET A 30 7.46 -2.45 3.22
C MET A 30 8.58 -1.45 2.92
N THR A 31 8.25 -0.36 2.24
CA THR A 31 9.19 0.75 2.08
C THR A 31 9.27 1.57 3.37
N LEU A 32 10.49 1.92 3.78
CA LEU A 32 10.70 2.80 4.95
C LEU A 32 10.49 4.27 4.59
N VAL A 33 10.80 4.64 3.35
CA VAL A 33 10.69 6.00 2.82
C VAL A 33 9.88 5.94 1.53
N TYR A 34 8.94 6.88 1.38
CA TYR A 34 8.07 7.00 0.20
C TYR A 34 8.57 8.11 -0.72
N ASP A 35 9.72 7.92 -1.35
CA ASP A 35 10.32 8.87 -2.29
C ASP A 35 10.05 8.49 -3.76
N GLN A 36 9.86 7.20 -4.04
CA GLN A 36 9.64 6.67 -5.41
C GLN A 36 8.18 6.34 -5.74
N GLY A 37 7.23 6.61 -4.84
CA GLY A 37 5.83 6.24 -5.07
C GLY A 37 5.55 4.74 -4.90
N ILE A 38 6.37 4.02 -4.15
CA ILE A 38 6.22 2.57 -3.93
C ILE A 38 5.82 2.34 -2.48
N ASP A 39 4.70 1.64 -2.27
CA ASP A 39 4.15 1.37 -0.94
C ASP A 39 4.70 0.05 -0.36
N CYS A 40 4.84 -0.97 -1.21
CA CYS A 40 5.52 -2.22 -0.87
C CYS A 40 6.07 -2.94 -2.10
N ILE A 41 6.92 -3.94 -1.86
CA ILE A 41 7.50 -4.82 -2.87
C ILE A 41 7.08 -6.26 -2.56
N ILE A 42 6.69 -7.03 -3.58
CA ILE A 42 6.39 -8.47 -3.45
C ILE A 42 7.51 -9.27 -4.10
N ARG A 43 8.04 -10.28 -3.41
CA ARG A 43 8.96 -11.25 -4.01
C ARG A 43 8.16 -12.35 -4.72
N LEU A 44 8.39 -12.52 -6.03
CA LEU A 44 7.78 -13.58 -6.85
C LEU A 44 8.63 -14.85 -6.84
N ASP A 45 9.95 -14.69 -6.90
CA ASP A 45 10.96 -15.74 -6.74
C ASP A 45 12.32 -15.13 -6.37
N ASN A 46 13.40 -15.92 -6.46
CA ASN A 46 14.74 -15.51 -6.04
C ASN A 46 15.31 -14.28 -6.76
N MET A 47 14.83 -13.93 -7.96
CA MET A 47 15.37 -12.79 -8.73
C MET A 47 14.30 -11.83 -9.22
N ARG A 48 13.01 -12.15 -9.04
CA ARG A 48 11.91 -11.31 -9.51
C ARG A 48 11.14 -10.70 -8.36
N TYR A 49 11.01 -9.39 -8.43
CA TYR A 49 10.30 -8.54 -7.49
C TYR A 49 9.29 -7.69 -8.25
N LEU A 50 8.20 -7.35 -7.58
CA LEU A 50 7.15 -6.49 -8.11
C LEU A 50 6.96 -5.29 -7.19
N ASP A 51 7.12 -4.10 -7.75
CA ASP A 51 6.82 -2.84 -7.07
C ASP A 51 5.31 -2.62 -7.06
N VAL A 52 4.75 -2.30 -5.90
CA VAL A 52 3.31 -2.11 -5.72
C VAL A 52 3.04 -0.71 -5.18
N GLN A 53 2.21 0.02 -5.92
CA GLN A 53 1.60 1.27 -5.52
C GLN A 53 0.11 1.01 -5.23
N ILE A 54 -0.33 1.36 -4.03
CA ILE A 54 -1.70 1.19 -3.57
C ILE A 54 -2.41 2.55 -3.65
N LYS A 55 -3.55 2.57 -4.34
CA LYS A 55 -4.43 3.73 -4.40
C LYS A 55 -5.81 3.33 -3.89
N ALA A 56 -6.44 4.24 -3.18
CA ALA A 56 -7.80 4.07 -2.66
C ALA A 56 -8.68 5.22 -3.10
N ARG A 57 -9.97 4.93 -3.26
CA ARG A 57 -11.02 5.89 -3.60
C ARG A 57 -12.21 5.65 -2.69
N SER A 58 -12.75 6.72 -2.10
CA SER A 58 -14.07 6.73 -1.48
C SER A 58 -15.15 7.08 -2.52
N LYS A 59 -16.41 6.70 -2.27
CA LYS A 59 -17.55 7.20 -3.07
C LYS A 59 -17.74 8.72 -2.93
N ASP A 60 -17.24 9.27 -1.83
CA ASP A 60 -17.27 10.71 -1.56
C ASP A 60 -16.05 11.44 -2.15
N ASP A 61 -15.05 10.69 -2.64
CA ASP A 61 -13.90 11.29 -3.34
C ASP A 61 -14.32 11.65 -4.77
N GLN A 62 -14.75 12.90 -4.95
CA GLN A 62 -14.79 13.55 -6.26
C GLN A 62 -13.41 14.17 -6.55
N GLN A 63 -12.43 13.31 -6.86
CA GLN A 63 -11.16 13.69 -7.47
C GLN A 63 -10.62 12.55 -8.36
#